data_AF-A0A9X3S4P4-F1
#
_entry.id   AF-A0A9X3S4P4-F1
#
_cell.length_a   1.000
_cell.length_b   1.000
_cell.length_c   1.000
_cell.angle_alpha   90.00
_cell.angle_beta   90.00
_cell.angle_gamma   90.00
#
_symmetry.space_group_name_H-M   'P 1'
#
loop_
_entity.id
_entity.type
_entity.pdbx_description
1 polymer ?
#
loop_
_entity_poly.entity_id
_entity_poly.type
_entity_poly.pdbx_seq_one_letter_code
_entity_poly.pdbx_strand_id
1 'polypeptide(L)'
;DGRVAAPSRRRRGRLLAASGVLVVSAGAGIALATRGEDPPPPAPVSHAVVARSTPLVAGKVGVTLPPGWSVLSLPVDVPGLPHERAAAPAGKESAGVVLAGMAPRDTHNPKLVSPRLHAGKPSEARLGAFPAYRYEGLRWNGRKLTVYAAPTSAGVATVACLSPAPGCERIAQSLTVPGATAFPLGANPAFAAAANRALKLPSRSLATGTPKAFRLVGGDYRSARSKLARISTGPADEPLRAGLADQLERIAAAYRGLAAARTPGPYANATRRARGAEDALRRTVRGSVYRDAIRVPGPRPIPTLRHAPVVPPPTPTPVPHSDPTPVPTAVATATAVPTAAHPRKPPKMGCDPGPCTGGDG
;
A
#
# COMPACT_ATOMS: atom_id res chain seq x y z
N ASP A 1 -33.27 -15.49 -25.37
CA ASP A 1 -32.69 -15.18 -26.70
C ASP A 1 -31.84 -13.92 -26.66
N GLY A 2 -30.51 -14.09 -26.67
CA GLY A 2 -29.56 -12.98 -26.62
C GLY A 2 -28.28 -13.36 -27.34
N ARG A 3 -28.03 -12.69 -28.48
CA ARG A 3 -27.07 -13.07 -29.52
C ARG A 3 -25.61 -13.04 -29.03
N VAL A 4 -24.90 -14.10 -29.40
CA VAL A 4 -23.44 -14.28 -29.25
C VAL A 4 -22.73 -13.35 -30.25
N ALA A 5 -21.87 -12.46 -29.76
CA ALA A 5 -20.97 -11.66 -30.59
C ALA A 5 -19.66 -12.44 -30.84
N ALA A 6 -19.34 -12.62 -32.13
CA ALA A 6 -18.17 -13.34 -32.63
C ALA A 6 -16.87 -12.50 -32.54
N PRO A 7 -15.70 -13.13 -32.38
CA PRO A 7 -14.41 -12.43 -32.43
C PRO A 7 -13.93 -12.19 -33.89
N SER A 8 -13.60 -10.93 -34.21
CA SER A 8 -12.99 -10.55 -35.48
C SER A 8 -11.50 -10.91 -35.51
N ARG A 9 -11.14 -11.89 -36.36
CA ARG A 9 -9.77 -12.11 -36.85
C ARG A 9 -9.29 -10.90 -37.65
N ARG A 10 -8.12 -10.33 -37.33
CA ARG A 10 -7.35 -9.56 -38.31
C ARG A 10 -5.98 -10.20 -38.58
N ARG A 11 -5.77 -10.33 -39.88
CA ARG A 11 -4.68 -10.95 -40.65
C ARG A 11 -3.37 -10.18 -40.48
N ARG A 12 -2.24 -10.88 -40.29
CA ARG A 12 -1.12 -11.00 -41.24
C ARG A 12 -0.70 -9.70 -41.96
N GLY A 13 0.49 -9.22 -41.61
CA GLY A 13 1.33 -8.37 -42.46
C GLY A 13 2.79 -8.86 -42.36
N ARG A 14 3.27 -9.48 -43.44
CA ARG A 14 4.69 -9.68 -43.77
C ARG A 14 5.23 -8.37 -44.38
N LEU A 15 6.56 -8.32 -44.63
CA LEU A 15 7.36 -7.36 -45.42
C LEU A 15 8.17 -6.39 -44.51
N LEU A 16 9.47 -6.09 -44.70
CA LEU A 16 10.44 -6.31 -45.77
C LEU A 16 11.88 -6.20 -45.21
N ALA A 17 12.81 -6.83 -45.93
CA ALA A 17 14.25 -6.70 -45.79
C ALA A 17 14.76 -5.30 -46.20
N ALA A 18 15.85 -4.84 -45.60
CA ALA A 18 16.72 -3.81 -46.19
C ALA A 18 18.16 -3.99 -45.71
N SER A 19 18.96 -4.45 -46.66
CA SER A 19 20.41 -4.60 -46.68
C SER A 19 21.10 -3.22 -46.63
N GLY A 20 22.26 -3.12 -45.97
CA GLY A 20 23.00 -1.85 -45.87
C GLY A 20 24.51 -2.02 -45.70
N VAL A 21 25.16 -2.30 -46.85
CA VAL A 21 26.48 -1.87 -47.36
C VAL A 21 27.70 -1.70 -46.41
N LEU A 22 28.73 -2.47 -46.76
CA LEU A 22 30.16 -2.43 -46.44
C LEU A 22 30.86 -1.12 -46.88
N VAL A 23 31.76 -0.59 -46.06
CA VAL A 23 32.82 0.35 -46.50
C VAL A 23 34.18 -0.14 -45.99
N VAL A 24 34.97 -0.68 -46.92
CA VAL A 24 36.41 -0.97 -46.77
C VAL A 24 37.16 0.29 -47.18
N SER A 25 38.02 0.82 -46.32
CA SER A 25 38.99 1.86 -46.68
C SER A 25 40.40 1.28 -46.55
N ALA A 26 40.99 0.99 -47.72
CA ALA A 26 42.41 0.71 -47.89
C ALA A 26 43.15 2.05 -48.02
N GLY A 27 44.06 2.32 -47.08
CA GLY A 27 44.99 3.45 -47.14
C GLY A 27 46.38 2.96 -47.51
N ALA A 28 46.85 3.38 -48.68
CA ALA A 28 48.14 3.04 -49.26
C ALA A 28 49.32 3.63 -48.49
N GLY A 29 50.42 2.86 -48.44
CA GLY A 29 51.71 3.29 -47.92
C GLY A 29 52.46 4.22 -48.88
N ILE A 30 53.21 5.14 -48.30
CA ILE A 30 54.30 5.88 -48.97
C ILE A 30 55.57 5.56 -48.19
N ALA A 31 56.50 4.85 -48.85
CA ALA A 31 57.85 4.61 -48.38
C ALA A 31 58.78 5.67 -49.00
N LEU A 32 59.36 6.52 -48.15
CA LEU A 32 60.51 7.36 -48.51
C LEU A 32 61.64 6.99 -47.54
N ALA A 33 62.68 6.38 -48.10
CA ALA A 33 63.88 5.97 -47.40
C ALA A 33 64.81 7.19 -47.20
N THR A 34 65.10 7.51 -45.94
CA THR A 34 66.17 8.46 -45.57
C THR A 34 67.10 7.80 -44.55
N ARG A 35 68.39 7.76 -44.95
CA ARG A 35 69.65 7.75 -44.19
C ARG A 35 69.61 7.31 -42.71
N GLY A 36 70.44 6.31 -42.41
CA GLY A 36 70.67 5.74 -41.08
C GLY A 36 71.22 6.76 -40.08
N GLU A 37 70.36 7.15 -39.16
CA GLU A 37 70.65 7.40 -37.75
C GLU A 37 69.98 6.27 -36.98
N ASP A 38 70.66 5.72 -35.96
CA ASP A 38 70.08 4.67 -35.13
C ASP A 38 68.71 5.13 -34.58
N PRO A 39 67.63 4.34 -34.79
CA PRO A 39 66.30 4.77 -34.40
C PRO A 39 66.28 5.04 -32.90
N PRO A 40 65.80 6.22 -32.45
CA PRO A 40 65.64 6.49 -31.04
C PRO A 40 64.80 5.36 -30.44
N PRO A 41 65.18 4.83 -29.25
CA PRO A 41 64.46 3.73 -28.63
C PRO A 41 62.96 4.06 -28.61
N PRO A 42 62.09 3.12 -29.02
CA PRO A 42 60.66 3.38 -29.16
C PRO A 42 60.15 3.98 -27.84
N ALA A 43 59.48 5.14 -27.93
CA ALA A 43 58.90 5.78 -26.77
C ALA A 43 58.06 4.73 -26.02
N PRO A 44 58.19 4.62 -24.69
CA PRO A 44 57.46 3.62 -23.93
C PRO A 44 55.97 3.79 -24.24
N VAL A 45 55.36 2.74 -24.78
CA VAL A 45 53.93 2.71 -25.06
C VAL A 45 53.20 2.90 -23.74
N SER A 46 52.65 4.10 -23.54
CA SER A 46 51.82 4.43 -22.38
C SER A 46 50.56 3.59 -22.46
N HIS A 47 50.57 2.41 -21.83
CA HIS A 47 49.37 1.60 -21.68
C HIS A 47 48.34 2.40 -20.88
N ALA A 48 47.19 2.67 -21.50
CA ALA A 48 46.08 3.30 -20.80
C ALA A 48 45.64 2.40 -19.64
N VAL A 49 45.98 2.79 -18.42
CA VAL A 49 45.53 2.09 -17.21
C VAL A 49 44.03 2.31 -17.11
N VAL A 50 43.26 1.26 -17.39
CA VAL A 50 41.80 1.28 -17.20
C VAL A 50 41.56 1.40 -15.69
N ALA A 51 41.15 2.58 -15.26
CA ALA A 51 40.82 2.82 -13.87
C ALA A 51 39.71 1.84 -13.45
N ARG A 52 39.89 1.21 -12.27
CA ARG A 52 38.99 0.13 -11.81
C ARG A 52 37.67 0.71 -11.31
N SER A 53 36.58 -0.01 -11.55
CA SER A 53 35.30 0.28 -10.90
C SER A 53 35.39 -0.01 -9.41
N THR A 54 34.61 0.71 -8.61
CA THR A 54 34.60 0.59 -7.14
C THR A 54 33.24 0.08 -6.67
N PRO A 55 33.15 -1.04 -5.94
CA PRO A 55 31.88 -1.48 -5.38
C PRO A 55 31.44 -0.54 -4.25
N LEU A 56 30.15 -0.23 -4.19
CA LEU A 56 29.50 0.48 -3.09
C LEU A 56 28.45 -0.45 -2.48
N VAL A 57 28.61 -0.76 -1.20
CA VAL A 57 27.68 -1.63 -0.45
C VAL A 57 26.97 -0.82 0.64
N ALA A 58 25.64 -0.80 0.55
CA ALA A 58 24.71 -0.12 1.44
C ALA A 58 23.73 -1.15 2.01
N GLY A 59 24.06 -1.71 3.18
CA GLY A 59 23.29 -2.80 3.77
C GLY A 59 23.19 -4.01 2.84
N LYS A 60 21.98 -4.30 2.34
CA LYS A 60 21.71 -5.40 1.39
C LYS A 60 21.83 -4.99 -0.07
N VAL A 61 22.07 -3.71 -0.36
CA VAL A 61 22.14 -3.16 -1.71
C VAL A 61 23.60 -2.98 -2.10
N GLY A 62 24.01 -3.56 -3.23
CA GLY A 62 25.31 -3.32 -3.84
C GLY A 62 25.16 -2.61 -5.19
N VAL A 63 25.99 -1.63 -5.48
CA VAL A 63 26.12 -1.02 -6.82
C VAL A 63 27.59 -0.92 -7.21
N THR A 64 27.88 -0.84 -8.51
CA THR A 64 29.21 -0.64 -9.05
C THR A 64 29.37 0.80 -9.51
N LEU A 65 30.29 1.53 -8.89
CA LEU A 65 30.60 2.91 -9.22
C LEU A 65 31.59 2.97 -10.39
N PRO A 66 31.46 3.97 -11.30
CA PRO A 66 32.45 4.22 -12.33
C PRO A 66 33.81 4.58 -11.70
N PRO A 67 34.89 4.48 -12.49
CA PRO A 67 36.21 4.88 -12.01
C PRO A 67 36.24 6.37 -11.62
N GLY A 68 37.05 6.69 -10.61
CA GLY A 68 37.17 8.06 -10.09
C GLY A 68 36.03 8.50 -9.17
N TRP A 69 35.08 7.62 -8.85
CA TRP A 69 34.08 7.88 -7.80
C TRP A 69 34.63 7.51 -6.43
N SER A 70 34.19 8.23 -5.40
CA SER A 70 34.57 7.98 -4.02
C SER A 70 33.34 8.04 -3.11
N VAL A 71 33.33 7.17 -2.11
CA VAL A 71 32.29 7.15 -1.07
C VAL A 71 32.39 8.43 -0.25
N LEU A 72 31.25 9.04 0.06
CA LEU A 72 31.18 10.24 0.89
C LEU A 72 31.22 9.84 2.37
N SER A 73 31.96 10.61 3.18
CA SER A 73 32.09 10.39 4.62
C SER A 73 30.87 10.87 5.40
N LEU A 74 30.15 11.88 4.90
CA LEU A 74 28.95 12.42 5.51
C LEU A 74 27.70 11.86 4.82
N PRO A 75 26.63 11.57 5.59
CA PRO A 75 25.37 11.18 5.01
C PRO A 75 24.76 12.37 4.28
N VAL A 76 24.37 12.17 3.02
CA VAL A 76 23.54 13.14 2.30
C VAL A 76 22.10 12.88 2.69
N ASP A 77 21.54 13.76 3.52
CA ASP A 77 20.16 13.65 3.98
C ASP A 77 19.19 14.15 2.91
N VAL A 78 18.40 13.24 2.36
CA VAL A 78 17.26 13.54 1.51
C VAL A 78 16.03 12.84 2.11
N PRO A 79 15.05 13.58 2.65
CA PRO A 79 13.88 13.01 3.27
C PRO A 79 13.15 12.01 2.37
N GLY A 80 12.97 10.79 2.88
CA GLY A 80 12.26 9.73 2.16
C GLY A 80 13.11 8.92 1.18
N LEU A 81 14.43 9.15 1.16
CA LEU A 81 15.42 8.32 0.46
C LEU A 81 16.26 7.49 1.47
N PRO A 82 16.96 6.45 1.00
CA PRO A 82 17.91 5.72 1.85
C PRO A 82 19.01 6.65 2.38
N HIS A 83 19.37 6.49 3.67
CA HIS A 83 20.50 7.18 4.32
C HIS A 83 21.75 6.29 4.44
N GLU A 84 21.76 5.12 3.80
CA GLU A 84 22.74 4.07 4.07
C GLU A 84 24.14 4.42 3.54
N ARG A 85 24.27 4.76 2.25
CA ARG A 85 25.53 5.21 1.65
C ARG A 85 25.33 6.17 0.50
N ALA A 86 26.30 7.07 0.34
CA ALA A 86 26.40 8.01 -0.77
C ALA A 86 27.79 7.97 -1.41
N ALA A 87 27.88 8.28 -2.70
CA ALA A 87 29.14 8.44 -3.43
C ALA A 87 29.06 9.59 -4.42
N ALA A 88 30.22 10.17 -4.74
CA ALA A 88 30.35 11.30 -5.65
C ALA A 88 31.60 11.16 -6.54
N PRO A 89 31.63 11.77 -7.73
CA PRO A 89 32.84 11.90 -8.53
C PRO A 89 33.94 12.62 -7.73
N ALA A 90 35.10 11.98 -7.60
CA ALA A 90 36.25 12.43 -6.82
C ALA A 90 35.93 12.84 -5.37
N GLY A 91 34.84 12.29 -4.80
CA GLY A 91 34.35 12.65 -3.47
C GLY A 91 33.75 14.06 -3.37
N LYS A 92 33.47 14.74 -4.51
CA LYS A 92 32.94 16.11 -4.54
C LYS A 92 31.44 16.10 -4.79
N GLU A 93 30.64 16.39 -3.76
CA GLU A 93 29.18 16.43 -3.86
C GLU A 93 28.63 17.37 -4.94
N SER A 94 29.33 18.47 -5.21
CA SER A 94 28.99 19.45 -6.25
C SER A 94 29.09 18.88 -7.66
N ALA A 95 29.94 17.86 -7.87
CA ALA A 95 30.06 17.13 -9.13
C ALA A 95 29.00 16.02 -9.29
N GLY A 96 28.24 15.73 -8.23
CA GLY A 96 27.17 14.76 -8.22
C GLY A 96 27.09 13.94 -6.96
N VAL A 97 25.91 13.40 -6.68
CA VAL A 97 25.73 12.42 -5.60
C VAL A 97 24.87 11.28 -6.10
N VAL A 98 25.30 10.06 -5.81
CA VAL A 98 24.48 8.85 -5.90
C VAL A 98 24.26 8.31 -4.49
N LEU A 99 23.00 8.14 -4.15
CA LEU A 99 22.51 7.45 -2.95
C LEU A 99 22.05 6.06 -3.36
N ALA A 100 22.44 5.04 -2.61
CA ALA A 100 21.97 3.68 -2.81
C ALA A 100 21.59 3.06 -1.46
N GLY A 101 20.52 2.28 -1.44
CA GLY A 101 20.12 1.56 -0.24
C GLY A 101 18.68 1.07 -0.24
N MET A 102 18.26 0.52 0.90
CA MET A 102 16.85 0.19 1.15
C MET A 102 16.08 1.44 1.58
N ALA A 103 14.97 1.71 0.90
CA ALA A 103 14.15 2.87 1.23
C ALA A 103 13.37 2.68 2.55
N PRO A 104 13.01 3.79 3.22
CA PRO A 104 12.24 3.75 4.46
C PRO A 104 10.85 3.10 4.30
N ARG A 105 10.26 2.68 5.42
CA ARG A 105 8.97 1.97 5.45
C ARG A 105 7.80 2.75 4.85
N ASP A 106 7.83 4.07 4.85
CA ASP A 106 6.79 4.91 4.22
C ASP A 106 6.78 4.79 2.68
N THR A 107 7.81 4.19 2.08
CA THR A 107 7.83 3.81 0.66
C THR A 107 7.07 2.52 0.35
N HIS A 108 6.58 1.79 1.37
CA HIS A 108 5.74 0.61 1.19
C HIS A 108 4.33 1.04 0.77
N ASN A 109 4.22 1.49 -0.48
CA ASN A 109 3.01 1.99 -1.09
C ASN A 109 3.08 1.76 -2.62
N PRO A 110 1.97 1.87 -3.37
CA PRO A 110 1.96 1.59 -4.81
C PRO A 110 2.91 2.44 -5.66
N LYS A 111 3.37 3.61 -5.17
CA LYS A 111 4.37 4.44 -5.85
C LYS A 111 5.81 4.01 -5.52
N LEU A 112 6.07 3.23 -4.48
CA LEU A 112 7.42 2.81 -4.08
C LEU A 112 8.38 3.97 -3.76
N VAL A 113 7.85 5.16 -3.48
CA VAL A 113 8.63 6.33 -3.07
C VAL A 113 7.90 7.03 -1.93
N SER A 114 8.63 7.75 -1.10
CA SER A 114 8.04 8.48 0.01
C SER A 114 7.08 9.55 -0.52
N PRO A 115 5.89 9.70 0.08
CA PRO A 115 4.98 10.82 -0.23
C PRO A 115 5.63 12.20 -0.06
N ARG A 116 6.67 12.30 0.77
CA ARG A 116 7.43 13.55 1.04
C ARG A 116 8.18 14.08 -0.18
N LEU A 117 8.48 13.22 -1.16
CA LEU A 117 9.15 13.63 -2.39
C LEU A 117 8.20 14.28 -3.41
N HIS A 118 6.88 14.29 -3.13
CA HIS A 118 5.85 14.82 -4.02
C HIS A 118 5.98 14.31 -5.47
N ALA A 119 6.38 13.05 -5.61
CA ALA A 119 6.73 12.50 -6.90
C ALA A 119 5.51 12.41 -7.84
N GLY A 120 5.74 12.81 -9.09
CA GLY A 120 4.78 12.75 -10.19
C GLY A 120 4.55 11.32 -10.69
N LYS A 121 4.18 11.20 -11.97
CA LYS A 121 3.97 9.90 -12.62
C LYS A 121 5.34 9.28 -12.95
N PRO A 122 5.62 8.02 -12.54
CA PRO A 122 6.84 7.35 -12.92
C PRO A 122 6.82 6.86 -14.37
N SER A 123 8.01 6.63 -14.93
CA SER A 123 8.22 5.73 -16.07
C SER A 123 8.72 4.36 -15.58
N GLU A 124 8.51 3.32 -16.39
CA GLU A 124 9.08 2.00 -16.12
C GLU A 124 10.56 1.98 -16.51
N ALA A 125 11.38 1.34 -15.68
CA ALA A 125 12.81 1.19 -15.88
C ALA A 125 13.31 -0.14 -15.29
N ARG A 126 14.63 -0.34 -15.33
CA ARG A 126 15.32 -1.45 -14.65
C ARG A 126 16.29 -0.91 -13.61
N LEU A 127 16.34 -1.59 -12.48
CA LEU A 127 17.31 -1.37 -11.41
C LEU A 127 18.02 -2.70 -11.19
N GLY A 128 19.19 -2.87 -11.81
CA GLY A 128 19.79 -4.20 -11.94
C GLY A 128 18.88 -5.18 -12.69
N ALA A 129 18.65 -6.33 -12.08
CA ALA A 129 17.73 -7.35 -12.57
C ALA A 129 16.25 -7.09 -12.20
N PHE A 130 15.97 -6.06 -11.39
CA PHE A 130 14.63 -5.80 -10.87
C PHE A 130 13.85 -4.82 -11.77
N PRO A 131 12.55 -5.07 -12.03
CA PRO A 131 11.69 -4.05 -12.62
C PRO A 131 11.53 -2.89 -11.63
N ALA A 132 11.58 -1.66 -12.12
CA ALA A 132 11.62 -0.47 -11.27
C ALA A 132 10.78 0.67 -11.83
N TYR A 133 10.38 1.58 -10.95
CA TYR A 133 9.91 2.91 -11.34
C TYR A 133 11.07 3.89 -11.40
N ARG A 134 11.10 4.74 -12.42
CA ARG A 134 11.99 5.90 -12.55
C ARG A 134 11.17 7.17 -12.37
N TYR A 135 11.56 7.97 -11.40
CA TYR A 135 11.01 9.28 -11.09
C TYR A 135 12.02 10.34 -11.50
N GLU A 136 11.64 11.17 -12.46
CA GLU A 136 12.46 12.29 -12.92
C GLU A 136 11.84 13.63 -12.52
N GLY A 137 12.60 14.70 -12.69
CA GLY A 137 12.11 16.06 -12.43
C GLY A 137 11.87 16.38 -10.96
N LEU A 138 12.26 15.49 -10.04
CA LEU A 138 12.27 15.79 -8.61
C LEU A 138 13.34 16.84 -8.32
N ARG A 139 13.21 17.53 -7.18
CA ARG A 139 14.20 18.52 -6.75
C ARG A 139 14.51 18.37 -5.28
N TRP A 140 15.78 18.57 -4.95
CA TRP A 140 16.27 18.63 -3.57
C TRP A 140 17.36 19.69 -3.49
N ASN A 141 17.22 20.65 -2.57
CA ASN A 141 18.15 21.78 -2.40
C ASN A 141 18.52 22.46 -3.74
N GLY A 142 17.51 22.73 -4.56
CA GLY A 142 17.67 23.37 -5.88
C GLY A 142 18.18 22.46 -7.00
N ARG A 143 18.75 21.29 -6.68
CA ARG A 143 19.31 20.32 -7.65
C ARG A 143 18.24 19.38 -8.19
N LYS A 144 18.41 18.93 -9.45
CA LYS A 144 17.54 17.90 -10.04
C LYS A 144 17.84 16.55 -9.39
N LEU A 145 16.80 15.80 -9.08
CA LEU A 145 16.85 14.48 -8.46
C LEU A 145 16.14 13.48 -9.38
N THR A 146 16.81 12.35 -9.62
CA THR A 146 16.21 11.17 -10.27
C THR A 146 16.23 10.01 -9.30
N VAL A 147 15.11 9.31 -9.14
CA VAL A 147 14.98 8.17 -8.20
C VAL A 147 14.52 6.94 -8.97
N TYR A 148 15.23 5.84 -8.79
CA TYR A 148 14.86 4.50 -9.23
C TYR A 148 14.44 3.69 -8.02
N ALA A 149 13.25 3.10 -8.05
CA ALA A 149 12.71 2.31 -6.95
C ALA A 149 12.19 0.95 -7.45
N ALA A 150 12.72 -0.14 -6.90
CA ALA A 150 12.34 -1.50 -7.26
C ALA A 150 11.72 -2.24 -6.05
N PRO A 151 10.53 -2.84 -6.19
CA PRO A 151 9.93 -3.62 -5.12
C PRO A 151 10.56 -5.02 -5.07
N THR A 152 11.07 -5.40 -3.90
CA THR A 152 11.73 -6.70 -3.68
C THR A 152 11.22 -7.38 -2.41
N SER A 153 11.54 -8.66 -2.23
CA SER A 153 11.28 -9.40 -0.97
C SER A 153 12.02 -8.84 0.24
N ALA A 154 13.09 -8.07 0.05
CA ALA A 154 13.82 -7.40 1.12
C ALA A 154 13.24 -6.03 1.49
N GLY A 155 12.31 -5.48 0.70
CA GLY A 155 11.81 -4.10 0.79
C GLY A 155 11.93 -3.37 -0.55
N VAL A 156 11.99 -2.04 -0.52
CA VAL A 156 12.16 -1.23 -1.74
C VAL A 156 13.63 -0.88 -1.94
N ALA A 157 14.29 -1.49 -2.93
CA ALA A 157 15.65 -1.15 -3.30
C ALA A 157 15.66 0.15 -4.11
N THR A 158 16.52 1.10 -3.73
CA THR A 158 16.50 2.45 -4.30
C THR A 158 17.90 2.92 -4.70
N VAL A 159 17.97 3.56 -5.86
CA VAL A 159 19.10 4.39 -6.29
C VAL A 159 18.59 5.78 -6.62
N ALA A 160 19.21 6.79 -6.05
CA ALA A 160 18.83 8.17 -6.26
C ALA A 160 20.04 9.02 -6.65
N CYS A 161 19.86 9.90 -7.63
CA CYS A 161 20.93 10.67 -8.24
C CYS A 161 20.63 12.16 -8.18
N LEU A 162 21.46 12.92 -7.48
CA LEU A 162 21.42 14.37 -7.45
C LEU A 162 22.33 14.92 -8.53
N SER A 163 21.74 15.62 -9.49
CA SER A 163 22.44 16.18 -10.65
C SER A 163 23.45 17.27 -10.26
N PRO A 164 24.51 17.46 -11.06
CA PRO A 164 24.93 16.59 -12.18
C PRO A 164 25.35 15.22 -11.67
N ALA A 165 25.02 14.12 -12.34
CA ALA A 165 25.41 12.76 -11.89
C ALA A 165 25.66 11.88 -13.12
N PRO A 166 26.81 12.03 -13.80
CA PRO A 166 27.08 11.32 -15.04
C PRO A 166 27.09 9.80 -14.81
N GLY A 167 26.41 9.06 -15.68
CA GLY A 167 26.37 7.59 -15.58
C GLY A 167 25.43 7.04 -14.49
N CYS A 168 24.54 7.86 -13.91
CA CYS A 168 23.54 7.43 -12.94
C CYS A 168 22.76 6.18 -13.38
N GLU A 169 22.28 6.15 -14.63
CA GLU A 169 21.54 5.00 -15.16
C GLU A 169 22.40 3.72 -15.19
N ARG A 170 23.68 3.83 -15.53
CA ARG A 170 24.62 2.69 -15.52
C ARG A 170 24.86 2.19 -14.09
N ILE A 171 24.96 3.11 -13.11
CA ILE A 171 25.09 2.75 -11.70
C ILE A 171 23.83 2.03 -11.21
N ALA A 172 22.64 2.56 -11.54
CA ALA A 172 21.37 1.91 -11.25
C ALA A 172 21.27 0.51 -11.89
N GLN A 173 21.70 0.34 -13.14
CA GLN A 173 21.73 -0.96 -13.82
C GLN A 173 22.72 -1.96 -13.22
N SER A 174 23.70 -1.51 -12.43
CA SER A 174 24.63 -2.39 -11.73
C SER A 174 24.12 -2.87 -10.36
N LEU A 175 22.93 -2.45 -9.96
CA LEU A 175 22.39 -2.76 -8.65
C LEU A 175 22.17 -4.26 -8.45
N THR A 176 22.56 -4.74 -7.28
CA THR A 176 22.35 -6.10 -6.80
C THR A 176 21.75 -6.06 -5.40
N VAL A 177 20.86 -7.02 -5.11
CA VAL A 177 20.31 -7.25 -3.77
C VAL A 177 20.35 -8.76 -3.50
N PRO A 178 21.42 -9.28 -2.87
CA PRO A 178 21.59 -10.71 -2.67
C PRO A 178 20.40 -11.36 -1.95
N GLY A 179 19.91 -12.47 -2.51
CA GLY A 179 18.78 -13.24 -1.96
C GLY A 179 17.40 -12.58 -2.10
N ALA A 180 17.29 -11.38 -2.68
CA ALA A 180 16.02 -10.72 -2.89
C ALA A 180 15.36 -11.17 -4.20
N THR A 181 14.04 -11.34 -4.17
CA THR A 181 13.23 -11.64 -5.35
C THR A 181 12.47 -10.40 -5.79
N ALA A 182 12.30 -10.25 -7.10
CA ALA A 182 11.54 -9.15 -7.69
C ALA A 182 10.04 -9.33 -7.45
N PHE A 183 9.35 -8.24 -7.14
CA PHE A 183 7.90 -8.14 -7.30
C PHE A 183 7.56 -7.40 -8.60
N PRO A 184 6.38 -7.67 -9.21
CA PRO A 184 5.94 -6.91 -10.37
C PRO A 184 5.65 -5.44 -9.99
N LEU A 185 5.77 -4.54 -10.96
CA LEU A 185 5.27 -3.17 -10.83
C LEU A 185 3.74 -3.15 -10.93
N GLY A 186 3.10 -2.25 -10.20
CA GLY A 186 1.64 -2.12 -10.18
C GLY A 186 0.94 -3.27 -9.46
N ALA A 187 -0.18 -3.72 -10.01
CA ALA A 187 -0.99 -4.77 -9.39
C ALA A 187 -0.35 -6.16 -9.54
N ASN A 188 -0.01 -6.78 -8.42
CA ASN A 188 0.51 -8.13 -8.36
C ASN A 188 -0.62 -9.17 -8.56
N PRO A 189 -0.60 -9.94 -9.67
CA PRO A 189 -1.67 -10.89 -9.98
C PRO A 189 -1.76 -12.03 -8.95
N ALA A 190 -0.62 -12.44 -8.37
CA ALA A 190 -0.60 -13.50 -7.35
C ALA A 190 -1.28 -13.04 -6.05
N PHE A 191 -1.00 -11.79 -5.63
CA PHE A 191 -1.69 -11.17 -4.49
C PHE A 191 -3.19 -11.04 -4.77
N ALA A 192 -3.58 -10.50 -5.94
CA ALA A 192 -4.99 -10.33 -6.30
C ALA A 192 -5.75 -11.68 -6.29
N ALA A 193 -5.17 -12.73 -6.85
CA ALA A 193 -5.76 -14.07 -6.85
C ALA A 193 -5.91 -14.63 -5.42
N ALA A 194 -4.90 -14.44 -4.56
CA ALA A 194 -4.94 -14.88 -3.17
C ALA A 194 -5.97 -14.08 -2.35
N ALA A 195 -6.05 -12.76 -2.55
CA ALA A 195 -7.06 -11.91 -1.92
C ALA A 195 -8.47 -12.31 -2.35
N ASN A 196 -8.71 -12.58 -3.64
CA ASN A 196 -10.00 -13.08 -4.14
C ASN A 196 -10.40 -14.41 -3.47
N ARG A 197 -9.45 -15.34 -3.27
CA ARG A 197 -9.70 -16.59 -2.55
C ARG A 197 -10.03 -16.33 -1.07
N ALA A 198 -9.35 -15.39 -0.43
CA ALA A 198 -9.63 -15.02 0.96
C ALA A 198 -11.01 -14.36 1.11
N LEU A 199 -11.41 -13.52 0.17
CA LEU A 199 -12.68 -12.79 0.13
C LEU A 199 -13.84 -13.61 -0.44
N LYS A 200 -13.60 -14.83 -0.91
CA LYS A 200 -14.67 -15.77 -1.30
C LYS A 200 -15.36 -16.30 -0.05
N LEU A 201 -16.32 -15.53 0.44
CA LEU A 201 -17.14 -15.87 1.61
C LEU A 201 -18.27 -16.84 1.23
N PRO A 202 -18.67 -17.76 2.13
CA PRO A 202 -19.85 -18.59 1.92
C PRO A 202 -21.13 -17.74 1.73
N SER A 203 -21.99 -18.16 0.81
CA SER A 203 -23.30 -17.54 0.58
C SER A 203 -24.30 -18.00 1.65
N ARG A 204 -24.14 -17.53 2.89
CA ARG A 204 -25.11 -17.78 3.96
C ARG A 204 -26.30 -16.84 3.85
N SER A 205 -27.51 -17.40 3.93
CA SER A 205 -28.73 -16.63 4.04
C SER A 205 -28.83 -15.99 5.44
N LEU A 206 -29.10 -14.69 5.47
CA LEU A 206 -29.46 -13.96 6.68
C LEU A 206 -30.97 -13.81 6.84
N ALA A 207 -31.78 -14.43 5.98
CA ALA A 207 -33.24 -14.21 5.93
C ALA A 207 -33.95 -14.48 7.26
N THR A 208 -33.42 -15.40 8.08
CA THR A 208 -34.00 -15.72 9.39
C THR A 208 -33.66 -14.71 10.48
N GLY A 209 -32.68 -13.82 10.26
CA GLY A 209 -32.28 -12.80 11.22
C GLY A 209 -31.79 -13.34 12.57
N THR A 210 -31.39 -14.62 12.64
CA THR A 210 -31.06 -15.25 13.92
C THR A 210 -29.66 -14.85 14.42
N PRO A 211 -29.46 -14.76 15.76
CA PRO A 211 -28.12 -14.56 16.34
C PRO A 211 -27.08 -15.59 15.88
N LYS A 212 -27.49 -16.84 15.59
CA LYS A 212 -26.60 -17.87 15.06
C LYS A 212 -26.12 -17.51 13.66
N ALA A 213 -27.01 -17.07 12.77
CA ALA A 213 -26.65 -16.67 11.40
C ALA A 213 -25.66 -15.51 11.39
N PHE A 214 -25.89 -14.46 12.20
CA PHE A 214 -24.97 -13.33 12.31
C PHE A 214 -23.60 -13.73 12.87
N ARG A 215 -23.55 -14.62 13.88
CA ARG A 215 -22.28 -15.16 14.41
C ARG A 215 -21.48 -15.91 13.34
N LEU A 216 -22.16 -16.73 12.52
CA LEU A 216 -21.52 -17.47 11.43
C LEU A 216 -20.93 -16.52 10.38
N VAL A 217 -21.70 -15.52 9.94
CA VAL A 217 -21.19 -14.51 8.99
C VAL A 217 -19.99 -13.75 9.56
N GLY A 218 -20.07 -13.31 10.82
CA GLY A 218 -18.92 -12.68 11.49
C GLY A 218 -17.70 -13.62 11.59
N GLY A 219 -17.92 -14.93 11.74
CA GLY A 219 -16.87 -15.95 11.71
C GLY A 219 -16.23 -16.11 10.33
N ASP A 220 -17.01 -16.04 9.25
CA ASP A 220 -16.51 -16.09 7.88
C ASP A 220 -15.58 -14.88 7.58
N TYR A 221 -15.95 -13.68 8.03
CA TYR A 221 -15.10 -12.48 7.90
C TYR A 221 -13.79 -12.56 8.69
N ARG A 222 -13.80 -13.09 9.93
CA ARG A 222 -12.55 -13.35 10.68
C ARG A 222 -11.68 -14.38 9.96
N SER A 223 -12.29 -15.44 9.43
CA SER A 223 -11.57 -16.45 8.66
C SER A 223 -10.93 -15.86 7.39
N ALA A 224 -11.63 -14.96 6.69
CA ALA A 224 -11.09 -14.22 5.55
C ALA A 224 -9.90 -13.33 5.96
N ARG A 225 -9.99 -12.61 7.08
CA ARG A 225 -8.89 -11.82 7.64
C ARG A 225 -7.66 -12.70 7.93
N SER A 226 -7.84 -13.83 8.60
CA SER A 226 -6.75 -14.76 8.90
C SER A 226 -6.10 -15.33 7.63
N LYS A 227 -6.90 -15.64 6.59
CA LYS A 227 -6.38 -16.07 5.29
C LYS A 227 -5.56 -14.95 4.63
N LEU A 228 -6.06 -13.72 4.67
CA LEU A 228 -5.39 -12.56 4.09
C LEU A 228 -4.04 -12.26 4.77
N ALA A 229 -3.98 -12.39 6.10
CA ALA A 229 -2.75 -12.18 6.87
C ALA A 229 -1.61 -13.14 6.50
N ARG A 230 -1.93 -14.33 5.96
CA ARG A 230 -0.95 -15.34 5.53
C ARG A 230 -0.45 -15.13 4.10
N ILE A 231 -1.01 -14.17 3.36
CA ILE A 231 -0.57 -13.88 1.99
C ILE A 231 0.74 -13.11 2.06
N SER A 232 1.76 -13.66 1.39
CA SER A 232 3.02 -12.94 1.15
C SER A 232 2.75 -11.75 0.23
N THR A 233 3.22 -10.57 0.62
CA THR A 233 2.97 -9.31 -0.06
C THR A 233 4.27 -8.59 -0.34
N GLY A 234 4.35 -7.95 -1.51
CA GLY A 234 5.41 -6.98 -1.77
C GLY A 234 5.14 -5.64 -1.10
N PRO A 235 6.13 -4.72 -1.09
CA PRO A 235 5.98 -3.39 -0.50
C PRO A 235 4.79 -2.59 -1.05
N ALA A 236 4.45 -2.76 -2.33
CA ALA A 236 3.30 -2.08 -2.95
C ALA A 236 1.93 -2.55 -2.40
N ASP A 237 1.86 -3.80 -1.92
CA ASP A 237 0.60 -4.49 -1.60
C ASP A 237 0.26 -4.38 -0.11
N GLU A 238 1.27 -4.12 0.72
CA GLU A 238 1.18 -4.14 2.17
C GLU A 238 0.09 -3.20 2.74
N PRO A 239 -0.04 -1.92 2.29
CA PRO A 239 -1.10 -1.05 2.78
C PRO A 239 -2.50 -1.55 2.45
N LEU A 240 -2.69 -2.10 1.25
CA LEU A 240 -3.99 -2.65 0.86
C LEU A 240 -4.31 -3.89 1.69
N ARG A 241 -3.35 -4.80 1.89
CA ARG A 241 -3.53 -5.97 2.76
C ARG A 241 -3.93 -5.57 4.17
N ALA A 242 -3.23 -4.60 4.76
CA ALA A 242 -3.53 -4.08 6.10
C ALA A 242 -4.94 -3.45 6.15
N GLY A 243 -5.26 -2.57 5.20
CA GLY A 243 -6.59 -1.94 5.12
C GLY A 243 -7.72 -2.95 4.96
N LEU A 244 -7.54 -3.97 4.11
CA LEU A 244 -8.49 -5.08 3.97
C LEU A 244 -8.66 -5.85 5.28
N ALA A 245 -7.57 -6.20 5.97
CA ALA A 245 -7.63 -6.93 7.24
C ALA A 245 -8.40 -6.15 8.31
N ASP A 246 -8.17 -4.84 8.41
CA ASP A 246 -8.88 -3.96 9.35
C ASP A 246 -10.37 -3.87 9.04
N GLN A 247 -10.74 -3.72 7.76
CA GLN A 247 -12.16 -3.68 7.38
C GLN A 247 -12.86 -5.01 7.65
N LEU A 248 -12.21 -6.15 7.38
CA LEU A 248 -12.77 -7.47 7.67
C LEU A 248 -13.02 -7.67 9.17
N GLU A 249 -12.12 -7.18 10.04
CA GLU A 249 -12.34 -7.22 11.50
C GLU A 249 -13.51 -6.33 11.93
N ARG A 250 -13.61 -5.10 11.39
CA ARG A 250 -14.72 -4.18 11.67
C ARG A 250 -16.08 -4.79 11.26
N ILE A 251 -16.14 -5.44 10.10
CA ILE A 251 -17.34 -6.15 9.65
C ILE A 251 -17.66 -7.29 10.61
N ALA A 252 -16.68 -8.11 10.98
CA ALA A 252 -16.88 -9.21 11.92
C ALA A 252 -17.40 -8.73 13.30
N ALA A 253 -16.89 -7.61 13.80
CA ALA A 253 -17.36 -6.99 15.04
C ALA A 253 -18.81 -6.49 14.91
N ALA A 254 -19.17 -5.87 13.78
CA ALA A 254 -20.53 -5.39 13.55
C ALA A 254 -21.55 -6.55 13.51
N TYR A 255 -21.21 -7.67 12.87
CA TYR A 255 -22.06 -8.88 12.86
C TYR A 255 -22.18 -9.53 14.25
N ARG A 256 -21.14 -9.47 15.10
CA ARG A 256 -21.27 -9.85 16.52
C ARG A 256 -22.25 -8.93 17.26
N GLY A 257 -22.21 -7.63 16.98
CA GLY A 257 -23.18 -6.67 17.52
C GLY A 257 -24.62 -7.00 17.11
N LEU A 258 -24.85 -7.38 15.85
CA LEU A 258 -26.16 -7.85 15.38
C LEU A 258 -26.64 -9.10 16.13
N ALA A 259 -25.74 -10.05 16.40
CA ALA A 259 -26.08 -11.25 17.16
C ALA A 259 -26.43 -10.97 18.62
N ALA A 260 -25.88 -9.90 19.20
CA ALA A 260 -26.10 -9.52 20.60
C ALA A 260 -27.30 -8.58 20.79
N ALA A 261 -27.73 -7.88 19.74
CA ALA A 261 -28.82 -6.92 19.82
C ALA A 261 -30.17 -7.60 20.11
N ARG A 262 -30.83 -7.19 21.21
CA ARG A 262 -32.16 -7.68 21.62
C ARG A 262 -33.28 -6.67 21.39
N THR A 263 -32.93 -5.41 21.15
CA THR A 263 -33.89 -4.30 21.02
C THR A 263 -33.69 -3.55 19.69
N PRO A 264 -34.71 -2.84 19.18
CA PRO A 264 -34.65 -2.17 17.88
C PRO A 264 -33.51 -1.16 17.73
N GLY A 265 -33.23 -0.35 18.76
CA GLY A 265 -32.19 0.69 18.72
C GLY A 265 -30.77 0.14 18.49
N PRO A 266 -30.25 -0.72 19.38
CA PRO A 266 -28.98 -1.43 19.19
C PRO A 266 -28.91 -2.22 17.89
N TYR A 267 -30.01 -2.85 17.47
CA TYR A 267 -30.07 -3.59 16.20
C TYR A 267 -29.88 -2.66 14.99
N ALA A 268 -30.58 -1.53 14.96
CA ALA A 268 -30.46 -0.54 13.91
C ALA A 268 -29.04 0.06 13.86
N ASN A 269 -28.43 0.33 15.02
CA ASN A 269 -27.04 0.79 15.12
C ASN A 269 -26.07 -0.26 14.55
N ALA A 270 -26.18 -1.52 14.99
CA ALA A 270 -25.33 -2.61 14.50
C ALA A 270 -25.50 -2.84 12.99
N THR A 271 -26.72 -2.71 12.47
CA THR A 271 -27.02 -2.76 11.02
C THR A 271 -26.28 -1.65 10.27
N ARG A 272 -26.36 -0.39 10.74
CA ARG A 272 -25.63 0.73 10.13
C ARG A 272 -24.12 0.51 10.14
N ARG A 273 -23.56 0.02 11.26
CA ARG A 273 -22.13 -0.31 11.37
C ARG A 273 -21.71 -1.40 10.40
N ALA A 274 -22.51 -2.47 10.26
CA ALA A 274 -22.23 -3.56 9.34
C ALA A 274 -22.20 -3.08 7.89
N ARG A 275 -23.23 -2.33 7.45
CA ARG A 275 -23.28 -1.74 6.11
C ARG A 275 -22.13 -0.78 5.85
N GLY A 276 -21.86 0.13 6.79
CA GLY A 276 -20.77 1.09 6.68
C GLY A 276 -19.38 0.44 6.57
N ALA A 277 -19.16 -0.66 7.30
CA ALA A 277 -17.92 -1.42 7.23
C ALA A 277 -17.79 -2.21 5.90
N GLU A 278 -18.88 -2.81 5.39
CA GLU A 278 -18.90 -3.44 4.06
C GLU A 278 -18.63 -2.42 2.94
N ASP A 279 -19.17 -1.21 3.04
CA ASP A 279 -18.90 -0.13 2.10
C ASP A 279 -17.46 0.37 2.18
N ALA A 280 -16.90 0.48 3.39
CA ALA A 280 -15.50 0.84 3.59
C ALA A 280 -14.55 -0.20 2.97
N LEU A 281 -14.85 -1.49 3.08
CA LEU A 281 -14.12 -2.56 2.38
C LEU A 281 -14.13 -2.35 0.86
N ARG A 282 -15.31 -2.06 0.28
CA ARG A 282 -15.43 -1.76 -1.16
C ARG A 282 -14.67 -0.51 -1.58
N ARG A 283 -14.71 0.57 -0.79
CA ARG A 283 -13.95 1.81 -1.07
C ARG A 283 -12.45 1.57 -1.03
N THR A 284 -11.99 0.76 -0.06
CA THR A 284 -10.56 0.39 0.08
C THR A 284 -10.04 -0.28 -1.18
N VAL A 285 -10.78 -1.24 -1.77
CA VAL A 285 -10.39 -1.87 -3.03
C VAL A 285 -10.50 -0.91 -4.22
N ARG A 286 -11.59 -0.14 -4.33
CA ARG A 286 -11.80 0.80 -5.45
C ARG A 286 -10.76 1.92 -5.52
N GLY A 287 -10.24 2.37 -4.37
CA GLY A 287 -9.19 3.39 -4.30
C GLY A 287 -7.78 2.86 -4.56
N SER A 288 -7.62 1.57 -4.81
CA SER A 288 -6.32 0.93 -5.01
C SER A 288 -6.04 0.63 -6.48
N VAL A 289 -4.79 0.24 -6.78
CA VAL A 289 -4.39 -0.29 -8.11
C VAL A 289 -5.09 -1.63 -8.45
N TYR A 290 -5.79 -2.24 -7.48
CA TYR A 290 -6.46 -3.53 -7.61
C TYR A 290 -7.96 -3.45 -7.88
N ARG A 291 -8.51 -2.26 -8.16
CA ARG A 291 -9.96 -2.03 -8.31
C ARG A 291 -10.65 -2.99 -9.30
N ASP A 292 -9.93 -3.40 -10.34
CA ASP A 292 -10.43 -4.28 -11.40
C ASP A 292 -10.03 -5.76 -11.19
N ALA A 293 -9.06 -6.01 -10.30
CA ALA A 293 -8.47 -7.32 -10.06
C ALA A 293 -9.04 -8.04 -8.82
N ILE A 294 -9.47 -7.28 -7.79
CA ILE A 294 -10.03 -7.84 -6.56
C ILE A 294 -11.54 -7.64 -6.54
N ARG A 295 -12.28 -8.74 -6.44
CA ARG A 295 -13.73 -8.77 -6.33
C ARG A 295 -14.13 -8.81 -4.86
N VAL A 296 -14.77 -7.74 -4.39
CA VAL A 296 -15.36 -7.68 -3.05
C VAL A 296 -16.78 -8.26 -3.09
N PRO A 297 -17.20 -9.08 -2.12
CA PRO A 297 -18.59 -9.51 -2.01
C PRO A 297 -19.57 -8.34 -2.03
N GLY A 298 -20.71 -8.55 -2.68
CA GLY A 298 -21.83 -7.62 -2.65
C GLY A 298 -22.38 -7.43 -1.22
N PRO A 299 -23.11 -6.34 -0.97
CA PRO A 299 -23.73 -6.10 0.33
C PRO A 299 -24.68 -7.24 0.66
N ARG A 300 -24.62 -7.75 1.90
CA ARG A 300 -25.56 -8.78 2.35
C ARG A 300 -26.85 -8.13 2.83
N PRO A 301 -28.03 -8.64 2.43
CA PRO A 301 -29.28 -8.15 2.98
C PRO A 301 -29.36 -8.54 4.47
N ILE A 302 -29.34 -7.54 5.33
CA ILE A 302 -29.61 -7.70 6.76
C ILE A 302 -31.12 -7.50 6.94
N PRO A 303 -31.88 -8.51 7.42
CA PRO A 303 -33.32 -8.37 7.61
C PRO A 303 -33.62 -7.27 8.63
N THR A 304 -34.84 -6.76 8.63
CA THR A 304 -35.32 -5.95 9.76
C THR A 304 -35.51 -6.85 10.97
N LEU A 305 -35.28 -6.31 12.18
CA LEU A 305 -35.64 -7.02 13.40
C LEU A 305 -37.15 -7.21 13.37
N ARG A 306 -37.62 -8.46 13.26
CA ARG A 306 -39.05 -8.74 13.41
C ARG A 306 -39.43 -8.36 14.83
N HIS A 307 -40.41 -7.46 14.96
CA HIS A 307 -41.09 -7.29 16.23
C HIS A 307 -41.63 -8.66 16.63
N ALA A 308 -41.49 -9.02 17.92
CA ALA A 308 -42.29 -10.12 18.43
C ALA A 308 -43.74 -9.84 18.01
N PRO A 309 -44.46 -10.83 17.45
CA PRO A 309 -45.86 -10.63 17.13
C PRO A 309 -46.48 -10.05 18.39
N VAL A 310 -47.08 -8.85 18.26
CA VAL A 310 -47.83 -8.26 19.35
C VAL A 310 -48.92 -9.27 19.61
N VAL A 311 -48.78 -10.04 20.69
CA VAL A 311 -49.87 -10.90 21.15
C VAL A 311 -50.97 -9.89 21.43
N PRO A 312 -52.08 -9.89 20.65
CA PRO A 312 -53.16 -8.98 20.93
C PRO A 312 -53.52 -9.20 22.41
N PRO A 313 -53.75 -8.12 23.18
CA PRO A 313 -54.18 -8.27 24.57
C PRO A 313 -55.32 -9.30 24.59
N PRO A 314 -55.31 -10.27 25.52
CA PRO A 314 -56.34 -11.30 25.57
C PRO A 314 -57.68 -10.61 25.44
N THR A 315 -58.48 -11.00 24.44
CA THR A 315 -59.83 -10.47 24.25
C THR A 315 -60.49 -10.47 25.62
N PRO A 316 -60.93 -9.33 26.16
CA PRO A 316 -61.49 -9.28 27.49
C PRO A 316 -62.58 -10.35 27.55
N THR A 317 -62.40 -11.34 28.42
CA THR A 317 -63.47 -12.30 28.72
C THR A 317 -64.68 -11.43 29.07
N PRO A 318 -65.84 -11.62 28.43
CA PRO A 318 -67.03 -10.84 28.73
C PRO A 318 -67.25 -10.88 30.24
N VAL A 319 -67.05 -9.74 30.89
CA VAL A 319 -67.33 -9.61 32.31
C VAL A 319 -68.83 -9.83 32.44
N PRO A 320 -69.29 -10.84 33.21
CA PRO A 320 -70.71 -10.94 33.51
C PRO A 320 -71.16 -9.60 34.08
N HIS A 321 -72.13 -8.97 33.42
CA HIS A 321 -72.73 -7.72 33.88
C HIS A 321 -73.20 -7.94 35.32
N SER A 322 -72.46 -7.34 36.26
CA SER A 322 -72.89 -7.23 37.64
C SER A 322 -73.81 -6.02 37.70
N ASP A 323 -75.03 -6.22 38.20
CA ASP A 323 -76.02 -5.17 38.42
C ASP A 323 -75.41 -3.94 39.14
N PRO A 324 -75.90 -2.73 38.82
CA PRO A 324 -75.38 -1.50 39.39
C PRO A 324 -75.59 -1.47 40.90
N THR A 325 -74.50 -1.63 41.66
CA THR A 325 -74.46 -1.38 43.10
C THR A 325 -74.37 0.14 43.35
N PRO A 326 -75.15 0.69 44.31
CA PRO A 326 -75.25 2.12 44.56
C PRO A 326 -73.91 2.77 44.93
N VAL A 327 -73.75 3.99 44.43
CA VAL A 327 -72.62 4.91 44.60
C VAL A 327 -72.39 5.23 46.08
N PRO A 328 -71.22 4.91 46.66
CA PRO A 328 -70.81 5.47 47.93
C PRO A 328 -70.25 6.88 47.79
N THR A 329 -70.72 7.73 48.69
CA THR A 329 -70.39 9.14 48.92
C THR A 329 -68.87 9.39 48.99
N ALA A 330 -68.45 10.47 48.32
CA ALA A 330 -67.08 10.95 48.30
C ALA A 330 -66.57 11.34 49.70
N VAL A 331 -65.43 10.76 50.10
CA VAL A 331 -64.63 11.23 51.24
C VAL A 331 -63.42 11.97 50.67
N ALA A 332 -63.34 13.27 50.98
CA ALA A 332 -62.20 14.12 50.67
C ALA A 332 -60.93 13.58 51.35
N THR A 333 -59.87 13.35 50.58
CA THR A 333 -58.55 12.98 51.12
C THR A 333 -57.49 13.96 50.63
N ALA A 334 -56.60 14.27 51.57
CA ALA A 334 -55.68 15.40 51.67
C ALA A 334 -54.71 15.65 50.50
N THR A 335 -54.42 16.93 50.35
CA THR A 335 -53.32 17.55 49.61
C THR A 335 -51.96 16.96 50.00
N ALA A 336 -51.23 16.39 49.03
CA ALA A 336 -49.83 16.02 49.21
C ALA A 336 -48.90 17.21 48.96
N VAL A 337 -47.98 17.41 49.90
CA VAL A 337 -46.92 18.42 49.94
C VAL A 337 -45.84 18.13 48.87
N PRO A 338 -45.30 19.15 48.17
CA PRO A 338 -44.21 18.95 47.22
C PRO A 338 -42.88 18.61 47.92
N THR A 339 -42.36 17.41 47.67
CA THR A 339 -41.02 16.99 48.12
C THR A 339 -39.94 17.68 47.28
N ALA A 340 -39.03 18.35 47.99
CA ALA A 340 -37.95 19.16 47.48
C ALA A 340 -36.97 18.42 46.55
N ALA A 341 -36.52 19.16 45.54
CA ALA A 341 -35.48 18.80 44.59
C ALA A 341 -34.15 18.47 45.29
N HIS A 342 -33.53 17.35 44.93
CA HIS A 342 -32.14 17.06 45.26
C HIS A 342 -31.20 17.87 44.34
N PRO A 343 -30.20 18.58 44.89
CA PRO A 343 -29.18 19.24 44.09
C PRO A 343 -28.29 18.21 43.38
N ARG A 344 -28.08 18.46 42.08
CA ARG A 344 -27.15 17.72 41.23
C ARG A 344 -25.73 17.86 41.77
N LYS A 345 -25.08 16.72 42.03
CA LYS A 345 -23.64 16.64 42.30
C LYS A 345 -22.88 16.97 41.00
N PRO A 346 -22.00 17.98 40.96
CA PRO A 346 -21.21 18.28 39.78
C PRO A 346 -20.19 17.15 39.50
N PRO A 347 -19.88 16.84 38.23
CA PRO A 347 -18.79 15.93 37.91
C PRO A 347 -17.46 16.53 38.37
N LYS A 348 -16.67 15.74 39.10
CA LYS A 348 -15.29 16.08 39.43
C LYS A 348 -14.50 16.25 38.13
N MET A 349 -14.10 17.49 37.81
CA MET A 349 -12.99 17.73 36.90
C MET A 349 -11.72 17.24 37.61
N GLY A 350 -11.21 16.09 37.18
CA GLY A 350 -9.84 15.69 37.46
C GLY A 350 -8.93 16.53 36.58
N CYS A 351 -8.31 17.55 37.18
CA CYS A 351 -7.08 18.13 36.68
C CYS A 351 -5.95 17.12 36.95
N ASP A 352 -5.36 16.57 35.91
CA ASP A 352 -4.00 16.02 35.98
C ASP A 352 -3.02 17.10 35.51
N PRO A 353 -2.21 17.68 36.40
CA PRO A 353 -1.02 18.42 36.04
C PRO A 353 0.18 17.47 36.08
N GLY A 354 0.85 17.26 34.96
CA GLY A 354 2.11 16.52 34.96
C GLY A 354 2.88 16.59 33.64
N PRO A 355 3.78 17.57 33.46
CA PRO A 355 4.90 17.48 32.55
C PRO A 355 6.08 16.83 33.27
N CYS A 356 6.43 15.60 32.91
CA CYS A 356 7.74 15.04 33.27
C CYS A 356 8.66 15.16 32.06
N THR A 357 9.39 16.26 32.05
CA THR A 357 10.70 16.42 31.41
C THR A 357 11.73 15.48 32.04
N GLY A 358 12.62 14.92 31.23
CA GLY A 358 13.82 14.20 31.67
C GLY A 358 14.07 12.96 30.80
N GLY A 359 15.20 12.76 30.15
CA GLY A 359 16.46 13.49 30.17
C GLY A 359 17.40 12.86 29.16
N ASP A 360 18.44 13.61 28.83
CA ASP A 360 19.56 13.23 28.00
C ASP A 360 20.35 12.04 28.56
N GLY A 361 20.85 11.23 27.64
CA GLY A 361 21.84 10.17 27.79
C GLY A 361 22.34 9.78 26.41
#